data_AF-A0A410TKK6-F1
#
_entry.id   AF-A0A410TKK6-F1
#
_cell.length_a   1.000
_cell.length_b   1.000
_cell.length_c   1.000
_cell.angle_alpha   90.00
_cell.angle_beta   90.00
_cell.angle_gamma   90.00
#
_symmetry.space_group_name_H-M   'P 1'
#
loop_
_entity.id
_entity.type
_entity.pdbx_description
1 polymer ?
#
loop_
_entity_poly.entity_id
_entity_poly.type
_entity_poly.pdbx_seq_one_letter_code
_entity_poly.pdbx_strand_id
1 'polypeptide(L)' 'MVENPFSCEACDEREAVFWVFERYEAADGVGAVEAETPLCRECVQDAGPRELENAYGNYIFKIEPVAEAFGMSTI' A
#
# COMPACT_ATOMS: atom_id res chain seq x y z
N MET A 1 9.85 -1.71 21.54
CA MET A 1 9.78 -2.30 20.18
C MET A 1 8.32 -2.56 19.94
N VAL A 2 7.68 -1.82 19.03
CA VAL A 2 6.29 -2.12 18.65
C VAL A 2 6.37 -3.36 17.77
N GLU A 3 5.79 -4.46 18.24
CA GLU A 3 5.63 -5.67 17.43
C GLU A 3 4.70 -5.33 16.26
N ASN A 4 5.03 -5.77 15.04
CA ASN A 4 4.19 -5.50 13.89
C ASN A 4 3.00 -6.48 13.86
N PRO A 5 1.74 -6.04 14.11
CA PRO A 5 0.58 -6.91 14.03
C PRO A 5 0.18 -7.33 12.61
N PHE A 6 0.77 -6.74 11.56
CA PHE A 6 0.31 -6.96 10.19
C PHE A 6 0.94 -8.20 9.55
N SER A 7 0.11 -9.11 9.07
CA SER A 7 0.51 -10.22 8.20
C SER A 7 0.51 -9.79 6.74
N CYS A 8 1.33 -10.44 5.92
CA CYS A 8 1.40 -10.18 4.48
C CYS A 8 0.11 -10.63 3.80
N GLU A 9 -0.63 -9.70 3.20
CA GLU A 9 -1.93 -9.99 2.55
C GLU A 9 -1.81 -10.95 1.35
N ALA A 10 -0.66 -10.97 0.68
CA ALA A 10 -0.48 -11.80 -0.52
C ALA A 10 -0.22 -13.29 -0.23
N CYS A 11 0.25 -13.65 0.97
CA CYS A 11 0.59 -15.03 1.28
C CYS A 11 0.15 -15.50 2.68
N ASP A 12 -0.28 -14.60 3.57
CA ASP A 12 -0.75 -14.87 4.94
C ASP A 12 0.23 -15.59 5.89
N GLU A 13 1.40 -16.01 5.40
CA GLU A 13 2.38 -16.81 6.14
C GLU A 13 3.48 -16.01 6.83
N ARG A 14 3.70 -14.75 6.41
CA ARG A 14 4.83 -13.92 6.83
C ARG A 14 4.35 -12.60 7.39
N GLU A 15 5.14 -12.03 8.29
CA GLU A 15 4.94 -10.66 8.75
C GLU A 15 5.09 -9.68 7.57
N ALA A 16 4.20 -8.70 7.51
CA ALA A 16 4.38 -7.57 6.62
C ALA A 16 5.58 -6.76 7.09
N VAL A 17 6.31 -6.16 6.16
CA VAL A 17 7.39 -5.22 6.48
C VAL A 17 7.33 -3.98 5.59
N PHE A 18 6.42 -3.96 4.61
CA PHE A 18 6.11 -2.83 3.77
C PHE A 18 4.61 -2.59 3.68
N TRP A 19 4.24 -1.34 3.49
CA TRP A 19 2.92 -0.90 3.03
C TRP A 19 3.05 -0.48 1.57
N VAL A 20 2.20 -1.06 0.72
CA VAL A 20 2.02 -0.63 -0.67
C VAL A 20 0.77 0.22 -0.74
N PHE A 21 0.95 1.48 -1.09
CA PHE A 21 -0.12 2.47 -1.23
C PHE A 21 -0.32 2.80 -2.71
N GLU A 22 -1.57 2.79 -3.16
CA GLU A 22 -1.95 3.24 -4.49
C GLU A 22 -3.16 4.17 -4.41
N ARG A 23 -3.04 5.37 -4.97
CA ARG A 23 -4.12 6.36 -5.08
C ARG A 23 -4.45 6.63 -6.53
N TYR A 24 -5.70 6.44 -6.90
CA TYR A 24 -6.19 6.49 -8.27
C TYR A 24 -7.61 7.05 -8.32
N GLU A 25 -8.09 7.43 -9.49
CA GLU A 25 -9.47 7.90 -9.65
C GLU A 25 -10.44 6.70 -9.57
N ALA A 26 -11.55 6.84 -8.85
CA ALA A 26 -12.58 5.82 -8.81
C ALA A 26 -13.12 5.58 -10.23
N ALA A 27 -13.42 4.33 -10.58
CA ALA A 27 -13.92 3.98 -11.91
C ALA A 27 -15.26 4.67 -12.28
N ASP A 28 -16.02 5.13 -11.28
CA ASP A 28 -17.24 5.92 -11.46
C ASP A 28 -17.00 7.43 -11.58
N GLY A 29 -15.74 7.88 -11.46
CA GLY A 29 -15.32 9.27 -11.52
C GLY A 29 -15.72 10.11 -10.30
N VAL A 30 -16.14 9.50 -9.19
CA VAL A 30 -16.70 10.21 -8.02
C VAL A 30 -15.61 10.67 -7.03
N GLY A 31 -14.33 10.40 -7.31
CA GLY A 31 -13.22 10.90 -6.51
C GLY A 31 -11.98 10.02 -6.56
N ALA A 32 -11.09 10.18 -5.58
CA ALA A 32 -9.91 9.35 -5.44
C ALA A 32 -10.19 8.15 -4.52
N VAL A 33 -9.69 6.98 -4.89
CA VAL A 33 -9.62 5.79 -4.04
C VAL A 33 -8.18 5.65 -3.56
N GLU A 34 -8.02 5.26 -2.30
CA GLU A 34 -6.74 4.95 -1.69
C GLU A 34 -6.77 3.47 -1.28
N ALA A 35 -5.83 2.69 -1.82
CA ALA A 35 -5.66 1.28 -1.53
C ALA A 35 -4.35 1.06 -0.79
N GLU A 36 -4.40 0.32 0.31
CA GLU A 36 -3.25 0.00 1.15
C GLU A 36 -3.14 -1.51 1.33
N THR A 37 -2.01 -2.09 0.95
CA THR A 37 -1.75 -3.52 1.08
C THR A 37 -0.44 -3.77 1.85
N PRO A 38 -0.50 -4.43 3.02
CA PRO A 38 0.69 -4.78 3.77
C PRO A 38 1.36 -6.03 3.17
N LEU A 39 2.64 -5.94 2.82
CA LEU A 39 3.40 -7.02 2.18
C LEU A 39 4.68 -7.35 2.92
N CYS A 40 5.07 -8.63 2.87
CA CYS A 40 6.38 -9.09 3.29
C CYS A 40 7.46 -8.69 2.26
N ARG A 41 8.73 -8.85 2.64
CA ARG A 41 9.89 -8.51 1.80
C ARG A 41 9.96 -9.27 0.47
N GLU A 42 9.38 -10.46 0.42
CA GLU A 42 9.38 -11.28 -0.80
C GLU A 42 8.24 -10.86 -1.73
N CYS A 43 7.00 -10.81 -1.23
CA CYS A 43 5.84 -10.44 -2.03
C CYS A 43 5.87 -8.99 -2.54
N VAL A 44 6.55 -8.07 -1.84
CA VAL A 44 6.68 -6.68 -2.30
C VAL A 44 7.49 -6.54 -3.59
N GLN A 45 8.34 -7.52 -3.94
CA GLN A 45 9.12 -7.47 -5.18
C GLN A 45 8.25 -7.57 -6.43
N ASP A 46 7.08 -8.23 -6.31
CA ASP A 46 6.08 -8.35 -7.37
C ASP A 46 5.02 -7.24 -7.30
N ALA A 47 5.12 -6.32 -6.33
CA ALA A 47 4.20 -5.20 -6.21
C ALA A 47 4.47 -4.17 -7.31
N GLY A 48 3.40 -3.72 -7.94
CA GLY A 48 3.43 -2.68 -8.96
C GLY A 48 2.09 -1.96 -9.04
N PRO A 49 2.07 -0.82 -9.73
CA PRO A 49 0.84 -0.05 -9.93
C PRO A 49 -0.19 -0.88 -10.69
N ARG A 50 -1.39 -1.02 -10.14
CA ARG A 50 -2.47 -1.83 -10.74
C ARG A 50 -3.49 -0.97 -11.48
N GLU A 51 -3.67 0.28 -11.07
CA GLU A 51 -4.76 1.16 -11.51
C GLU A 51 -4.25 2.29 -12.43
N LEU A 52 -3.26 1.99 -13.27
CA LEU A 52 -2.69 2.96 -14.23
C LEU A 52 -3.71 3.49 -15.25
N GLU A 53 -4.75 2.72 -15.55
CA GLU A 53 -5.86 3.15 -16.40
C GLU A 53 -6.70 4.27 -15.75
N ASN A 54 -6.70 4.33 -14.42
CA ASN A 54 -7.38 5.34 -13.61
C ASN A 54 -6.39 6.39 -13.04
N ALA A 55 -5.21 6.50 -13.65
CA ALA A 55 -4.23 7.50 -13.25
C ALA A 55 -4.71 8.92 -13.62
N TYR A 56 -4.65 9.82 -12.65
CA TYR A 56 -5.04 11.22 -12.78
C TYR A 56 -3.93 12.13 -12.24
N GLY A 57 -4.17 13.45 -12.25
CA GLY A 57 -3.15 14.45 -11.87
C GLY A 57 -2.57 14.29 -10.46
N ASN A 58 -3.22 13.55 -9.56
CA ASN A 58 -2.70 13.23 -8.23
C ASN A 58 -2.57 11.71 -7.98
N TYR A 59 -2.33 10.92 -9.04
CA TYR A 59 -2.01 9.50 -8.92
C TYR A 59 -0.73 9.29 -8.14
N ILE A 60 -0.73 8.34 -7.21
CA ILE A 60 0.42 8.01 -6.36
C ILE A 60 0.53 6.50 -6.26
N PHE A 61 1.73 5.97 -6.50
CA PHE A 61 2.11 4.61 -6.11
C PHE A 61 3.34 4.72 -5.20
N LYS A 62 3.25 4.17 -3.99
CA LYS A 62 4.28 4.32 -2.96
C LYS A 62 4.46 3.01 -2.20
N ILE A 63 5.71 2.69 -1.89
CA ILE A 63 6.06 1.56 -1.02
C ILE A 63 6.85 2.11 0.15
N GLU A 64 6.38 1.87 1.37
CA GLU A 64 7.01 2.35 2.60
C GLU A 64 7.28 1.21 3.57
N PRO A 65 8.40 1.19 4.30
CA PRO A 65 8.61 0.19 5.32
C PRO A 65 7.68 0.44 6.52
N VAL A 66 7.21 -0.63 7.14
CA VAL A 66 6.24 -0.58 8.25
C VAL A 66 6.77 0.20 9.47
N ALA A 67 8.08 0.19 9.71
CA ALA A 67 8.70 0.98 10.78
C ALA A 67 8.55 2.50 10.59
N GLU A 68 8.37 2.97 9.35
CA GLU A 68 8.08 4.36 9.02
C GLU A 68 6.56 4.62 8.96
N ALA A 69 5.75 3.61 8.62
CA ALA A 69 4.29 3.71 8.54
C ALA A 69 3.59 3.80 9.91
N PHE A 70 4.13 3.18 10.98
CA PHE A 70 3.62 3.41 12.35
C PHE A 70 3.84 4.86 12.85
N GLY A 71 4.61 5.67 12.10
CA GLY A 71 4.79 7.11 12.30
C GLY A 71 3.93 7.98 11.37
N MET A 72 3.12 7.42 10.48
CA MET A 72 2.09 8.16 9.74
C MET A 72 0.91 8.46 10.67
N SER A 73 1.19 9.31 11.65
CA SER A 73 0.15 10.07 12.33
C SER A 73 -0.57 10.87 11.26
N THR A 74 -1.85 10.55 11.10
CA THR A 74 -2.88 11.36 10.43
C THR A 74 -2.56 12.85 10.51
N ILE A 75 -2.40 13.50 9.36
CA ILE A 75 -2.53 14.96 9.22
C ILE A 75 -3.84 15.21 8.48
#